data_AF-A0A7X0PEL5-F1
#
_entry.id   AF-A0A7X0PEL5-F1
#
_cell.length_a   1.000
_cell.length_b   1.000
_cell.length_c   1.000
_cell.angle_alpha   90.00
_cell.angle_beta   90.00
_cell.angle_gamma   90.00
#
_symmetry.space_group_name_H-M   'P 1'
#
loop_
_entity.id
_entity.type
_entity.pdbx_description
1 polymer ?
#
loop_
_entity_poly.entity_id
_entity_poly.type
_entity_poly.pdbx_seq_one_letter_code
_entity_poly.pdbx_strand_id
1 'polypeptide(L)'
;MPTLVAALTLAALLRLSLVELPRWHLAFWFAVLVGLALVQSMPRWDAVLNAAGSFLAAWLYFVLLDRTDNRADRVLHWLILVGGFFLLIASRLFIDIRVYGISF
;
A
#
# COMPACT_ATOMS: atom_id res chain seq x y z
N MET A 1 -10.54 10.32 -5.02
CA MET A 1 -9.16 10.07 -5.50
C MET A 1 -8.64 8.80 -4.83
N PRO A 2 -8.51 7.68 -5.56
CA PRO A 2 -8.03 6.39 -5.06
C PRO A 2 -6.69 6.47 -4.32
N THR A 3 -5.79 7.36 -4.73
CA THR A 3 -4.50 7.57 -4.05
C THR A 3 -4.65 8.07 -2.61
N LEU A 4 -5.61 8.97 -2.35
CA LEU A 4 -5.87 9.45 -0.98
C LEU A 4 -6.39 8.32 -0.07
N VAL A 5 -7.27 7.47 -0.60
CA VAL A 5 -7.77 6.30 0.12
C VAL A 5 -6.58 5.39 0.45
N ALA A 6 -5.74 5.08 -0.53
CA ALA A 6 -4.54 4.25 -0.32
C ALA A 6 -3.61 4.84 0.76
N ALA A 7 -3.33 6.14 0.73
CA ALA A 7 -2.45 6.80 1.70
C ALA A 7 -2.99 6.75 3.13
N LEU A 8 -4.28 7.09 3.31
CA LEU A 8 -4.92 7.07 4.63
C LEU A 8 -5.04 5.63 5.16
N THR A 9 -5.39 4.67 4.30
CA THR A 9 -5.45 3.25 4.66
C THR A 9 -4.07 2.73 5.08
N LEU A 10 -3.01 3.00 4.31
CA LEU A 10 -1.67 2.54 4.64
C LEU A 10 -1.17 3.14 5.96
N ALA A 11 -1.42 4.43 6.19
CA ALA A 11 -1.08 5.08 7.46
C ALA A 11 -1.83 4.47 8.65
N ALA A 12 -3.13 4.18 8.51
CA ALA A 12 -3.91 3.52 9.55
C ALA A 12 -3.41 2.08 9.82
N LEU A 13 -3.10 1.32 8.78
CA LEU A 13 -2.62 -0.06 8.90
C LEU A 13 -1.20 -0.14 9.49
N LEU A 14 -0.34 0.83 9.20
CA LEU A 14 0.96 0.98 9.87
C LEU A 14 0.81 1.19 11.37
N ARG A 15 -0.20 1.94 11.81
CA ARG A 15 -0.47 2.05 13.25
C ARG A 15 -0.96 0.72 13.84
N LEU A 16 -1.78 -0.02 13.08
CA LEU A 16 -2.27 -1.34 13.50
C LEU A 16 -1.19 -2.42 13.46
N SER A 17 -0.10 -2.24 12.70
CA SER A 17 1.00 -3.22 12.68
C SER A 17 1.72 -3.33 14.03
N LEU A 18 1.57 -2.34 14.90
CA LEU A 18 2.07 -2.34 16.28
C LEU A 18 1.27 -3.27 17.21
N VAL A 19 0.10 -3.74 16.80
CA VAL A 19 -0.82 -4.56 17.62
C VAL A 19 -0.69 -6.06 17.28
N GLU A 20 0.53 -6.51 16.93
CA GLU A 20 0.89 -7.91 16.64
C GLU A 20 0.00 -8.65 15.61
N LEU A 21 -0.72 -7.90 14.76
CA LEU A 21 -1.54 -8.50 13.71
C LEU A 21 -0.67 -9.17 12.62
N PRO A 22 -1.13 -10.32 12.07
CA PRO A 22 -0.43 -10.95 10.95
C PRO A 22 -0.28 -10.00 9.76
N ARG A 23 0.92 -9.93 9.19
CA ARG A 23 1.26 -8.98 8.11
C ARG A 23 0.39 -9.15 6.86
N TRP A 24 -0.03 -10.39 6.59
CA TRP A 24 -0.95 -10.69 5.49
C TRP A 24 -2.36 -10.13 5.73
N HIS A 25 -2.84 -10.05 6.98
CA HIS A 25 -4.15 -9.45 7.27
C HIS A 25 -4.14 -7.94 6.98
N LEU A 26 -3.05 -7.25 7.33
CA LEU A 26 -2.89 -5.83 7.02
C LEU A 26 -2.87 -5.60 5.51
N ALA A 27 -2.09 -6.41 4.79
CA ALA A 27 -2.04 -6.36 3.33
C ALA A 27 -3.38 -6.69 2.66
N PHE A 28 -4.14 -7.63 3.21
CA PHE A 28 -5.49 -7.96 2.76
C PHE A 28 -6.42 -6.76 2.85
N TRP A 29 -6.49 -6.09 4.01
CA TRP A 29 -7.34 -4.92 4.18
C TRP A 29 -6.91 -3.75 3.30
N PHE A 30 -5.60 -3.56 3.11
CA PHE A 30 -5.09 -2.58 2.16
C PHE A 30 -5.61 -2.85 0.74
N ALA A 31 -5.45 -4.09 0.26
CA ALA A 31 -5.87 -4.50 -1.07
C ALA A 31 -7.39 -4.37 -1.29
N VAL A 32 -8.19 -4.73 -0.29
CA VAL A 32 -9.65 -4.61 -0.35
C VAL A 32 -10.06 -3.14 -0.47
N LEU A 33 -9.56 -2.27 0.40
CA LEU A 33 -9.95 -0.86 0.41
C LEU A 33 -9.48 -0.11 -0.84
N VAL A 34 -8.25 -0.39 -1.30
CA VAL A 34 -7.73 0.14 -2.56
C VAL A 34 -8.53 -0.39 -3.74
N GLY A 35 -8.78 -1.71 -3.79
CA GLY A 35 -9.57 -2.34 -4.83
C GLY A 35 -10.95 -1.71 -4.97
N LEU A 36 -11.67 -1.56 -3.86
CA LEU A 36 -12.99 -0.91 -3.82
C LEU A 36 -12.95 0.53 -4.35
N ALA A 37 -11.90 1.30 -4.03
CA ALA A 37 -11.73 2.66 -4.55
C ALA A 37 -11.50 2.68 -6.08
N LEU A 38 -10.93 1.60 -6.65
CA LEU A 38 -10.65 1.49 -8.08
C LEU A 38 -11.83 0.93 -8.89
N VAL A 39 -12.76 0.18 -8.30
CA VAL A 39 -13.89 -0.46 -9.03
C VAL A 39 -14.73 0.54 -9.83
N GLN A 40 -14.88 1.77 -9.33
CA GLN A 40 -15.65 2.81 -10.02
C GLN A 40 -14.85 3.57 -11.09
N SER A 41 -13.55 3.32 -11.18
CA SER A 41 -12.59 4.16 -11.92
C SER A 41 -11.92 3.44 -13.08
N MET A 42 -11.99 2.11 -13.13
CA MET A 42 -11.39 1.29 -14.19
C MET A 42 -12.21 0.02 -14.45
N PRO A 43 -11.97 -0.71 -15.56
CA PRO A 43 -12.62 -1.99 -15.81
C PRO A 43 -12.41 -2.97 -14.64
N ARG A 44 -13.44 -3.79 -14.36
CA ARG A 44 -13.45 -4.70 -13.20
C ARG A 44 -12.24 -5.61 -13.14
N TRP A 45 -11.77 -6.10 -14.29
CA TRP A 45 -10.63 -7.00 -14.35
C TRP A 45 -9.31 -6.30 -14.01
N ASP A 46 -9.13 -5.07 -14.50
CA ASP A 46 -7.98 -4.24 -14.14
C ASP A 46 -8.00 -3.86 -12.65
N ALA A 47 -9.18 -3.59 -12.09
CA ALA A 47 -9.35 -3.32 -10.66
C ALA A 47 -8.96 -4.52 -9.80
N VAL A 48 -9.37 -5.73 -10.19
CA VAL A 48 -9.02 -6.98 -9.50
C VAL A 48 -7.51 -7.24 -9.56
N LEU A 49 -6.89 -7.08 -10.74
CA LEU A 49 -5.44 -7.22 -10.89
C LEU A 49 -4.68 -6.19 -10.04
N ASN A 50 -5.17 -4.95 -9.99
CA ASN A 50 -4.60 -3.91 -9.15
C ASN A 50 -4.76 -4.20 -7.65
N ALA A 51 -5.89 -4.76 -7.22
CA ALA A 51 -6.09 -5.19 -5.85
C ALA A 51 -5.13 -6.33 -5.47
N ALA A 52 -4.98 -7.34 -6.34
CA ALA A 52 -4.03 -8.43 -6.13
C ALA A 52 -2.58 -7.94 -6.08
N GLY A 53 -2.19 -7.02 -6.98
CA GLY A 53 -0.88 -6.37 -6.94
C GLY A 53 -0.67 -5.53 -5.68
N SER A 54 -1.72 -4.83 -5.21
CA SER A 54 -1.69 -4.08 -3.96
C SER A 54 -1.47 -4.99 -2.76
N PHE A 55 -2.12 -6.16 -2.75
CA PHE A 55 -1.93 -7.17 -1.71
C PHE A 55 -0.47 -7.62 -1.66
N LEU A 56 0.10 -8.05 -2.79
CA LEU A 56 1.47 -8.56 -2.82
C LEU A 56 2.48 -7.48 -2.41
N ALA A 57 2.32 -6.25 -2.91
CA ALA A 57 3.21 -5.14 -2.60
C ALA A 57 3.12 -4.74 -1.12
N ALA A 58 1.91 -4.61 -0.57
CA ALA A 58 1.71 -4.31 0.85
C ALA A 58 2.19 -5.46 1.76
N TRP A 59 1.97 -6.70 1.36
CA TRP A 59 2.42 -7.86 2.11
C TRP A 59 3.93 -7.90 2.21
N LEU A 60 4.63 -7.72 1.08
CA LEU A 60 6.09 -7.61 1.06
C LEU A 60 6.57 -6.45 1.93
N TYR A 61 5.92 -5.28 1.83
CA TYR A 61 6.24 -4.11 2.64
C TYR A 61 6.14 -4.39 4.15
N PHE A 62 5.03 -4.96 4.62
CA PHE A 62 4.86 -5.28 6.03
C PHE A 62 5.79 -6.40 6.52
N VAL A 63 6.10 -7.40 5.68
CA VAL A 63 7.09 -8.44 6.00
C VAL A 63 8.49 -7.86 6.13
N LEU A 64 8.88 -6.94 5.24
CA LEU A 64 10.17 -6.27 5.30
C LEU A 64 10.28 -5.37 6.53
N LEU A 65 9.22 -4.64 6.89
CA LEU A 65 9.18 -3.85 8.12
C LEU A 65 9.38 -4.73 9.36
N ASP A 66 8.65 -5.85 9.43
CA ASP A 66 8.71 -6.78 10.55
C ASP A 66 10.10 -7.40 10.71
N ARG A 67 10.74 -7.79 9.60
CA ARG A 67 12.10 -8.35 9.62
C ARG A 67 13.17 -7.36 10.06
N THR A 68 12.90 -6.07 9.90
CA THR A 68 13.89 -5.00 10.09
C THR A 68 13.63 -4.21 11.35
N ASP A 69 12.58 -4.58 12.10
CA ASP A 69 12.26 -4.05 13.43
C ASP A 69 13.23 -4.60 14.49
N ASN A 70 14.52 -4.35 14.28
CA ASN A 70 15.58 -4.69 15.21
C ASN A 70 16.59 -3.54 15.29
N ARG A 71 17.21 -3.33 16.46
CA ARG A 71 18.06 -2.15 16.70
C ARG A 71 19.27 -2.05 15.75
N ALA A 72 19.77 -3.18 15.26
CA ALA A 72 20.93 -3.25 14.37
C ALA A 72 20.62 -2.70 12.96
N ASP A 73 19.41 -2.94 12.46
CA ASP A 73 19.03 -2.61 11.08
C ASP A 73 18.24 -1.30 10.98
N ARG A 74 18.41 -0.40 11.95
CA ARG A 74 17.59 0.81 12.11
C ARG A 74 17.52 1.69 10.86
N VAL A 75 18.64 1.85 10.15
CA VAL A 75 18.70 2.63 8.91
C VAL A 75 17.86 1.98 7.82
N LEU A 76 17.98 0.67 7.69
CA LEU A 76 17.27 -0.11 6.68
C LEU A 76 15.76 -0.17 7.00
N HIS A 77 15.39 -0.26 8.28
CA HIS A 77 14.00 -0.11 8.72
C HIS A 77 13.41 1.24 8.32
N TRP A 78 14.11 2.35 8.58
CA TRP A 78 13.63 3.68 8.17
C TRP A 78 13.53 3.83 6.65
N LEU A 79 14.48 3.27 5.91
CA LEU A 79 14.44 3.26 4.45
C LEU A 79 13.23 2.49 3.93
N ILE A 80 12.92 1.34 4.53
CA ILE A 80 11.74 0.55 4.16
C ILE A 80 10.47 1.29 4.57
N LEU A 81 10.38 1.80 5.79
CA LEU A 81 9.21 2.52 6.29
C LEU A 81 8.86 3.73 5.42
N VAL A 82 9.82 4.62 5.20
CA VAL A 82 9.59 5.86 4.45
C VAL A 82 9.57 5.56 2.95
N GLY A 83 10.59 4.88 2.44
CA GLY A 83 10.72 4.59 1.02
C GLY A 83 9.62 3.68 0.49
N GLY A 84 9.29 2.61 1.23
CA GLY A 84 8.20 1.70 0.85
C GLY A 84 6.83 2.37 0.92
N PHE A 85 6.58 3.23 1.91
CA PHE A 85 5.36 4.04 1.96
C PHE A 85 5.23 4.91 0.71
N PHE A 86 6.25 5.72 0.41
CA PHE A 86 6.23 6.59 -0.76
C PHE A 86 6.12 5.81 -2.07
N LEU A 87 6.79 4.68 -2.20
CA LEU A 87 6.75 3.86 -3.43
C LEU A 87 5.35 3.27 -3.66
N LEU A 88 4.70 2.77 -2.60
CA LEU A 88 3.32 2.30 -2.67
C LEU A 88 2.36 3.41 -3.08
N ILE A 89 2.48 4.60 -2.50
CA ILE A 89 1.60 5.73 -2.83
C ILE A 89 1.91 6.29 -4.22
N ALA A 90 3.17 6.43 -4.60
CA ALA A 90 3.58 6.91 -5.92
C ALA A 90 3.08 5.97 -7.04
N SER A 91 3.11 4.66 -6.81
CA SER A 91 2.53 3.70 -7.77
C SER A 91 1.04 3.93 -8.02
N ARG A 92 0.30 4.39 -7.00
CA ARG A 92 -1.13 4.70 -7.10
C ARG A 92 -1.37 6.05 -7.74
N LEU A 93 -0.54 7.05 -7.38
CA LEU A 93 -0.59 8.36 -8.02
C LEU A 93 -0.34 8.25 -9.52
N PHE A 94 0.59 7.39 -9.95
CA PHE A 94 0.84 7.12 -11.36
C PHE A 94 -0.41 6.57 -12.07
N ILE A 95 -1.16 5.66 -11.41
CA ILE A 95 -2.43 5.15 -11.95
C ILE A 95 -3.47 6.27 -12.01
N ASP A 96 -3.61 7.09 -10.98
CA ASP A 96 -4.54 8.20 -10.96
C ASP A 96 -4.22 9.21 -12.10
N ILE A 97 -2.95 9.52 -12.35
CA ILE A 97 -2.52 10.35 -13.48
C ILE A 97 -2.94 9.72 -14.82
N ARG A 98 -2.70 8.41 -14.99
CA ARG A 98 -3.01 7.69 -16.24
C ARG A 98 -4.50 7.53 -16.49
N VAL A 99 -5.30 7.32 -15.44
CA VAL A 99 -6.75 7.05 -15.53
C VAL A 99 -7.56 8.36 -15.58
N TYR A 100 -7.20 9.34 -14.76
CA TYR A 100 -7.94 10.62 -14.68
C TYR A 100 -7.33 11.73 -15.53
N GLY A 101 -6.19 11.50 -16.19
CA GLY A 101 -5.56 12.49 -17.06
C GLY A 101 -5.11 13.76 -16.33
N ILE A 102 -4.79 13.67 -15.04
CA ILE A 102 -4.28 14.81 -14.27
C ILE A 102 -2.88 15.15 -14.80
N SER A 103 -2.80 16.08 -15.76
CA SER A 103 -1.55 16.73 -16.14
C SER A 103 -1.16 17.72 -15.03
N PHE A 104 0.01 17.53 -14.44
CA PHE A 104 0.65 18.59 -13.65
C PHE A 104 1.13 19.72 -14.57
#